data_AF-A0A0X3WT98-F1
#
_entry.id   AF-A0A0X3WT98-F1
#
_cell.length_a   1.000
_cell.length_b   1.000
_cell.length_c   1.000
_cell.angle_alpha   90.00
_cell.angle_beta   90.00
_cell.angle_gamma   90.00
#
_symmetry.space_group_name_H-M   'P 1'
#
loop_
_entity.id
_entity.type
_entity.pdbx_description
1 polymer ?
#
loop_
_entity_poly.entity_id
_entity_poly.type
_entity_poly.pdbx_seq_one_letter_code
_entity_poly.pdbx_strand_id
1 'polypeptide(L)'
;MPAVHVPLPHRAPRHRPPVGRAVAVLVLVALAALIPLLGPSAALRGTGEAQAPGTGVITFLRTVLFAALCVQTGEVFAGRLARRVPGAPPDGLPRAWGPYAAWAGCVAALGLAAIVANGNLVPQELADLDIGRLYDTRDGRLALVEVNAFIAAALCARTRRPGTAALPLAAIVAAEALRAHPPVEDSPLVGSGLTLVHLTCGALWVGGLLAVLRLLRRWRVTHPEAGVAVLGLYARVAAVLFAAITVTGTFSTLRRMPPSTVADQLTETAYGRALLAKVLLVAVVAVLAVLARHRLRRSGDRASAYAPARGEVIALGVVVALSALLTAVPVPIRW
;
A
#
# COMPACT_ATOMS: atom_id res chain seq x y z
N MET A 1 69.79 1.82 -22.16
CA MET A 1 68.88 1.48 -21.05
C MET A 1 67.46 1.86 -21.46
N PRO A 2 66.51 0.92 -21.58
CA PRO A 2 65.12 1.25 -21.90
C PRO A 2 64.39 1.71 -20.63
N ALA A 3 63.60 2.78 -20.75
CA ALA A 3 62.81 3.34 -19.66
C ALA A 3 61.60 2.45 -19.35
N VAL A 4 61.45 2.08 -18.06
CA VAL A 4 60.32 1.31 -17.55
C VAL A 4 59.13 2.27 -17.35
N HIS A 5 58.08 2.10 -18.14
CA HIS A 5 56.80 2.78 -17.94
C HIS A 5 56.03 2.11 -16.80
N VAL A 6 55.86 2.83 -15.68
CA VAL A 6 54.95 2.43 -14.59
C VAL A 6 53.54 2.94 -14.89
N PRO A 7 52.49 2.10 -14.96
CA PRO A 7 51.12 2.56 -15.17
C PRO A 7 50.58 3.19 -13.88
N LEU A 8 50.03 4.40 -13.97
CA LEU A 8 49.32 5.04 -12.85
C LEU A 8 47.97 4.33 -12.57
N PRO A 9 47.57 4.18 -11.29
CA PRO A 9 46.32 3.51 -10.94
C PRO A 9 45.12 4.34 -11.41
N HIS A 10 44.28 3.74 -12.25
CA HIS A 10 42.97 4.28 -12.63
C HIS A 10 42.10 4.45 -11.38
N ARG A 11 41.87 5.70 -10.96
CA ARG A 11 40.83 6.02 -9.98
C ARG A 11 39.45 5.77 -10.60
N ALA A 12 38.79 4.71 -10.17
CA ALA A 12 37.40 4.45 -10.54
C ALA A 12 36.50 5.64 -10.14
N PRO A 13 35.62 6.13 -11.03
CA PRO A 13 34.75 7.25 -10.73
C PRO A 13 33.76 6.87 -9.62
N ARG A 14 33.79 7.60 -8.50
CA ARG A 14 32.77 7.50 -7.44
C ARG A 14 31.42 7.96 -8.01
N HIS A 15 30.57 6.99 -8.35
CA HIS A 15 29.18 7.25 -8.70
C HIS A 15 28.44 7.88 -7.51
N ARG A 16 28.29 9.20 -7.52
CA ARG A 16 27.32 9.88 -6.66
C ARG A 16 25.92 9.38 -7.05
N PRO A 17 25.06 8.99 -6.09
CA PRO A 17 23.68 8.66 -6.44
C PRO A 17 23.04 9.90 -7.08
N PRO A 18 22.32 9.76 -8.21
CA PRO A 18 21.80 10.90 -8.94
C PRO A 18 20.73 11.58 -8.07
N VAL A 19 20.98 12.83 -7.70
CA VAL A 19 20.09 13.69 -6.91
C VAL A 19 18.65 13.65 -7.45
N GLY A 20 18.48 13.51 -8.76
CA GLY A 20 17.16 13.34 -9.41
C GLY A 20 16.34 12.14 -8.94
N ARG A 21 16.95 11.03 -8.53
CA ARG A 21 16.21 9.88 -7.96
C ARG A 21 15.76 10.14 -6.52
N ALA A 22 16.55 10.87 -5.74
CA ALA A 22 16.16 11.27 -4.38
C ALA A 22 15.04 12.31 -4.44
N VAL A 23 15.15 13.27 -5.35
CA VAL A 23 14.11 14.28 -5.62
C VAL A 23 12.82 13.62 -6.12
N ALA A 24 12.88 12.68 -7.07
CA ALA A 24 11.68 11.98 -7.54
C ALA A 24 10.99 11.16 -6.44
N VAL A 25 11.76 10.51 -5.55
CA VAL A 25 11.20 9.81 -4.38
C VAL A 25 10.60 10.79 -3.38
N LEU A 26 11.27 11.91 -3.10
CA LEU A 26 10.74 12.98 -2.25
C LEU A 26 9.46 13.59 -2.82
N VAL A 27 9.38 13.80 -4.14
CA VAL A 27 8.19 14.30 -4.83
C VAL A 27 7.08 13.27 -4.80
N LEU A 28 7.35 11.97 -5.01
CA LEU A 28 6.33 10.93 -4.91
C LEU A 28 5.82 10.73 -3.48
N VAL A 29 6.70 10.82 -2.47
CA VAL A 29 6.33 10.78 -1.05
C VAL A 29 5.55 12.04 -0.66
N ALA A 30 5.97 13.21 -1.14
CA ALA A 30 5.26 14.46 -0.95
C ALA A 30 3.90 14.43 -1.62
N LEU A 31 3.77 13.94 -2.85
CA LEU A 31 2.50 13.78 -3.55
C LEU A 31 1.59 12.75 -2.84
N ALA A 32 2.13 11.60 -2.42
CA ALA A 32 1.38 10.61 -1.66
C ALA A 32 0.92 11.12 -0.29
N ALA A 33 1.63 12.09 0.31
CA ALA A 33 1.21 12.78 1.53
C ALA A 33 0.23 13.93 1.24
N LEU A 34 0.47 14.73 0.20
CA LEU A 34 -0.32 15.90 -0.19
C LEU A 34 -1.69 15.53 -0.75
N ILE A 35 -1.82 14.41 -1.46
CA ILE A 35 -3.07 13.97 -2.06
C ILE A 35 -4.15 13.68 -1.00
N PRO A 36 -3.88 12.91 0.07
CA PRO A 36 -4.81 12.78 1.18
C PRO A 36 -5.02 14.09 1.95
N LEU A 37 -3.95 14.88 2.19
CA LEU A 37 -4.02 16.12 2.98
C LEU A 37 -4.80 17.25 2.29
N LEU A 38 -4.73 17.34 0.96
CA LEU A 38 -5.34 18.42 0.17
C LEU A 38 -6.56 17.97 -0.63
N GLY A 39 -6.73 16.66 -0.87
CA GLY A 39 -7.86 16.10 -1.61
C GLY A 39 -9.22 16.50 -1.05
N PRO A 40 -9.46 16.35 0.27
CA PRO A 40 -10.69 16.81 0.92
C PRO A 40 -10.87 18.33 0.83
N SER A 41 -9.80 19.11 1.03
CA SER A 41 -9.81 20.59 0.99
C SER A 41 -10.02 21.15 -0.41
N ALA A 42 -9.59 20.42 -1.45
CA ALA A 42 -9.85 20.75 -2.84
C ALA A 42 -11.25 20.30 -3.27
N ALA A 43 -11.78 19.20 -2.73
CA ALA A 43 -13.12 18.71 -3.01
C ALA A 43 -14.23 19.58 -2.40
N LEU A 44 -13.98 20.17 -1.21
CA LEU A 44 -14.94 21.05 -0.51
C LEU A 44 -14.91 22.52 -0.97
N ARG A 45 -13.98 22.88 -1.87
CA ARG A 45 -13.88 24.25 -2.40
C ARG A 45 -15.07 24.53 -3.32
N GLY A 46 -15.97 25.39 -2.86
CA GLY A 46 -17.17 25.82 -3.60
C GLY A 46 -18.44 25.03 -3.27
N THR A 47 -18.43 24.13 -2.27
CA THR A 47 -19.63 23.39 -1.81
C THR A 47 -20.34 24.04 -0.61
N GLY A 48 -19.69 24.97 0.09
CA GLY A 48 -20.26 25.63 1.27
C GLY A 48 -20.16 24.82 2.57
N GLU A 49 -19.59 23.61 2.53
CA GLU A 49 -19.38 22.76 3.70
C GLU A 49 -18.04 23.07 4.38
N ALA A 50 -18.09 23.29 5.70
CA ALA A 50 -16.89 23.47 6.50
C ALA A 50 -16.21 22.12 6.75
N GLN A 51 -14.87 22.09 6.67
CA GLN A 51 -14.11 20.93 7.13
C GLN A 51 -14.36 20.71 8.62
N ALA A 52 -14.60 19.45 9.01
CA ALA A 52 -14.61 19.09 10.42
C ALA A 52 -13.27 19.51 11.06
N PRO A 53 -13.28 20.12 12.27
CA PRO A 53 -12.07 20.50 12.98
C PRO A 53 -11.09 19.32 13.08
N GLY A 54 -9.81 19.56 12.75
CA GLY A 54 -8.76 18.52 12.87
C GLY A 54 -8.64 17.54 11.71
N THR A 55 -9.42 17.68 10.61
CA THR A 55 -9.37 16.79 9.43
C THR A 55 -7.94 16.59 8.89
N GLY A 56 -7.12 17.65 8.84
CA GLY A 56 -5.74 17.57 8.34
C GLY A 56 -4.85 16.69 9.22
N VAL A 57 -4.95 16.80 10.55
CA VAL A 57 -4.17 16.01 11.51
C VAL A 57 -4.59 14.55 11.46
N ILE A 58 -5.90 14.27 11.49
CA ILE A 58 -6.44 12.91 11.41
C ILE A 58 -5.99 12.23 10.10
N THR A 59 -6.09 12.95 8.99
CA THR A 59 -5.69 12.44 7.67
C THR A 59 -4.19 12.16 7.61
N PHE A 60 -3.36 13.05 8.15
CA PHE A 60 -1.92 12.83 8.24
C PHE A 60 -1.59 11.57 9.07
N LEU A 61 -2.15 11.45 10.28
CA LEU A 61 -1.93 10.30 11.16
C LEU A 61 -2.38 8.99 10.49
N ARG A 62 -3.57 8.97 9.87
CA ARG A 62 -4.05 7.82 9.09
C ARG A 62 -3.12 7.48 7.93
N THR A 63 -2.59 8.48 7.22
CA THR A 63 -1.63 8.26 6.13
C THR A 63 -0.36 7.60 6.65
N VAL A 64 0.19 8.07 7.78
CA VAL A 64 1.36 7.45 8.42
C VAL A 64 1.06 6.02 8.86
N LEU A 65 -0.10 5.78 9.48
CA LEU A 65 -0.54 4.45 9.92
C LEU A 65 -0.61 3.46 8.75
N PHE A 66 -1.28 3.84 7.64
CA PHE A 66 -1.40 2.97 6.47
C PHE A 66 -0.07 2.80 5.72
N ALA A 67 0.78 3.82 5.67
CA ALA A 67 2.12 3.70 5.11
C ALA A 67 2.98 2.72 5.92
N ALA A 68 2.93 2.81 7.26
CA ALA A 68 3.61 1.89 8.17
C ALA A 68 3.11 0.44 7.98
N LEU A 69 1.80 0.25 7.85
CA LEU A 69 1.19 -1.05 7.56
C LEU A 69 1.66 -1.60 6.20
N CYS A 70 1.68 -0.78 5.14
CA CYS A 70 2.15 -1.16 3.82
C CYS A 70 3.62 -1.61 3.86
N VAL A 71 4.51 -0.83 4.47
CA VAL A 71 5.95 -1.18 4.55
C VAL A 71 6.16 -2.52 5.25
N GLN A 72 5.53 -2.73 6.41
CA GLN A 72 5.70 -3.96 7.19
C GLN A 72 5.10 -5.19 6.48
N THR A 73 3.87 -5.05 5.96
CA THR A 73 3.19 -6.13 5.22
C THR A 73 3.98 -6.50 3.96
N GLY A 74 4.53 -5.49 3.27
CA GLY A 74 5.39 -5.65 2.11
C GLY A 74 6.66 -6.44 2.38
N GLU A 75 7.37 -6.13 3.48
CA GLU A 75 8.59 -6.86 3.86
C GLU A 75 8.31 -8.32 4.20
N VAL A 76 7.24 -8.60 4.96
CA VAL A 76 6.81 -9.96 5.28
C VAL A 76 6.43 -10.73 4.01
N PHE A 77 5.67 -10.09 3.12
CA PHE A 77 5.20 -10.69 1.87
C PHE A 77 6.33 -10.96 0.88
N ALA A 78 7.18 -9.97 0.62
CA ALA A 78 8.31 -10.11 -0.29
C ALA A 78 9.37 -11.08 0.24
N GLY A 79 9.58 -11.16 1.56
CA GLY A 79 10.45 -12.17 2.17
C GLY A 79 9.93 -13.60 2.01
N ARG A 80 8.60 -13.80 1.97
CA ARG A 80 8.01 -15.10 1.60
C ARG A 80 8.18 -15.40 0.11
N LEU A 81 8.05 -14.39 -0.74
CA LEU A 81 8.19 -14.53 -2.20
C LEU A 81 9.63 -14.86 -2.61
N ALA A 82 10.61 -14.15 -2.04
CA ALA A 82 12.03 -14.37 -2.25
C ALA A 82 12.45 -15.80 -1.92
N ARG A 83 11.94 -16.38 -0.83
CA ARG A 83 12.21 -17.77 -0.42
C ARG A 83 11.66 -18.83 -1.39
N ARG A 84 10.70 -18.47 -2.26
CA ARG A 84 10.15 -19.38 -3.28
C ARG A 84 10.97 -19.37 -4.56
N VAL A 85 11.94 -18.47 -4.71
CA VAL A 85 12.75 -18.35 -5.92
C VAL A 85 14.05 -19.15 -5.75
N PRO A 86 14.30 -20.17 -6.62
CA PRO A 86 15.58 -20.88 -6.63
C PRO A 86 16.75 -19.92 -6.90
N GLY A 87 17.87 -20.12 -6.21
CA GLY A 87 19.06 -19.26 -6.35
C GLY A 87 18.95 -17.89 -5.69
N ALA A 88 17.88 -17.62 -4.92
CA ALA A 88 17.81 -16.42 -4.11
C ALA A 88 18.84 -16.49 -2.95
N PRO A 89 19.70 -15.47 -2.78
CA PRO A 89 20.71 -15.47 -1.73
C PRO A 89 20.06 -15.44 -0.33
N PRO A 90 20.41 -16.36 0.59
CA PRO A 90 19.78 -16.46 1.91
C PRO A 90 19.93 -15.19 2.76
N ASP A 91 21.08 -14.51 2.67
CA ASP A 91 21.37 -13.25 3.39
C ASP A 91 21.27 -11.99 2.51
N GLY A 92 20.72 -12.14 1.29
CA GLY A 92 20.67 -11.06 0.32
C GLY A 92 19.52 -10.07 0.48
N LEU A 93 18.73 -10.16 1.55
CA LEU A 93 17.60 -9.27 1.78
C LEU A 93 18.07 -7.81 2.07
N PRO A 94 17.35 -6.79 1.60
CA PRO A 94 17.65 -5.40 1.97
C PRO A 94 17.40 -5.16 3.46
N ARG A 95 18.08 -4.16 4.02
CA ARG A 95 17.96 -3.77 5.44
C ARG A 95 16.50 -3.49 5.80
N ALA A 96 15.95 -4.18 6.81
CA ALA A 96 14.55 -4.02 7.18
C ALA A 96 14.22 -2.59 7.61
N TRP A 97 13.15 -2.05 7.03
CA TRP A 97 12.49 -0.81 7.46
C TRP A 97 11.37 -1.10 8.45
N GLY A 98 10.95 -2.37 8.59
CA GLY A 98 9.88 -2.83 9.47
C GLY A 98 9.89 -2.25 10.88
N PRO A 99 11.00 -2.27 11.63
CA PRO A 99 11.03 -1.69 12.98
C PRO A 99 10.75 -0.18 13.01
N TYR A 100 11.29 0.58 12.06
CA TYR A 100 11.05 2.03 11.98
C TYR A 100 9.61 2.34 11.58
N ALA A 101 9.09 1.57 10.61
CA ALA A 101 7.68 1.66 10.21
C ALA A 101 6.74 1.30 11.36
N ALA A 102 7.06 0.28 12.15
CA ALA A 102 6.26 -0.12 13.30
C ALA A 102 6.18 0.98 14.37
N TRP A 103 7.30 1.64 14.68
CA TRP A 103 7.30 2.79 15.59
C TRP A 103 6.55 3.99 15.03
N ALA A 104 6.73 4.32 13.75
CA ALA A 104 5.97 5.39 13.11
C ALA A 104 4.45 5.12 13.15
N GLY A 105 4.04 3.88 12.86
CA GLY A 105 2.65 3.44 12.98
C GLY A 105 2.12 3.47 14.41
N CYS A 106 2.95 3.08 15.39
CA CYS A 106 2.60 3.15 16.81
C CYS A 106 2.36 4.60 17.27
N VAL A 107 3.24 5.54 16.88
CA VAL A 107 3.08 6.96 17.20
C VAL A 107 1.82 7.53 16.54
N ALA A 108 1.57 7.16 15.28
CA ALA A 108 0.35 7.57 14.59
C ALA A 108 -0.92 7.02 15.25
N ALA A 109 -0.91 5.73 15.65
CA ALA A 109 -2.01 5.08 16.35
C ALA A 109 -2.24 5.70 17.75
N LEU A 110 -1.18 6.07 18.47
CA LEU A 110 -1.28 6.80 19.74
C LEU A 110 -1.91 8.20 19.54
N GLY A 111 -1.52 8.92 18.49
CA GLY A 111 -2.15 10.19 18.13
C GLY A 111 -3.64 10.05 17.82
N LEU A 112 -4.01 9.01 17.07
CA LEU A 112 -5.43 8.71 16.79
C LEU A 112 -6.19 8.28 18.06
N ALA A 113 -5.56 7.50 18.95
CA ALA A 113 -6.14 7.14 20.24
C ALA A 113 -6.37 8.37 21.13
N ALA A 114 -5.43 9.33 21.15
CA ALA A 114 -5.59 10.58 21.89
C ALA A 114 -6.78 11.41 21.36
N ILE A 115 -6.98 11.45 20.03
CA ILE A 115 -8.13 12.09 19.41
C ILE A 115 -9.44 11.40 19.83
N VAL A 116 -9.47 10.07 19.86
CA VAL A 116 -10.66 9.31 20.32
C VAL A 116 -10.93 9.54 21.81
N ALA A 117 -9.90 9.60 22.65
CA ALA A 117 -10.01 9.91 24.08
C ALA A 117 -10.63 11.30 24.31
N ASN A 118 -10.29 12.28 23.47
CA ASN A 118 -10.89 13.62 23.49
C ASN A 118 -12.19 13.73 22.64
N GLY A 119 -12.89 12.62 22.39
CA GLY A 119 -14.22 12.67 21.76
C GLY A 119 -14.19 13.00 20.28
N ASN A 120 -13.13 12.55 19.59
CA ASN A 120 -12.83 12.81 18.18
C ASN A 120 -12.41 14.25 17.86
N LEU A 121 -11.93 15.00 18.86
CA LEU A 121 -11.34 16.32 18.72
C LEU A 121 -9.82 16.26 18.95
N VAL A 122 -9.07 17.16 18.32
CA VAL A 122 -7.61 17.24 18.51
C VAL A 122 -7.32 17.82 19.91
N PRO A 123 -6.72 17.05 20.84
CA PRO A 123 -6.42 17.54 22.18
C PRO A 123 -5.41 18.69 22.14
N GLN A 124 -5.65 19.72 22.95
CA GLN A 124 -4.71 20.84 23.12
C GLN A 124 -3.87 20.66 24.38
N GLU A 125 -4.45 20.04 25.40
CA GLU A 125 -3.81 19.77 26.69
C GLU A 125 -3.97 18.30 27.10
N LEU A 126 -3.10 17.84 27.99
CA LEU A 126 -3.19 16.47 28.54
C LEU A 126 -4.44 16.27 29.40
N ALA A 127 -4.98 17.35 29.98
CA ALA A 127 -6.21 17.32 30.78
C ALA A 127 -7.47 17.04 29.94
N ASP A 128 -7.42 17.24 28.61
CA ASP A 128 -8.51 16.95 27.69
C ASP A 128 -8.72 15.45 27.47
N LEU A 129 -7.76 14.61 27.90
CA LEU A 129 -7.76 13.18 27.62
C LEU A 129 -8.55 12.40 28.68
N ASP A 130 -9.74 11.94 28.29
CA ASP A 130 -10.49 10.94 29.05
C ASP A 130 -10.05 9.53 28.66
N ILE A 131 -9.14 8.96 29.46
CA ILE A 131 -8.65 7.58 29.26
C ILE A 131 -9.78 6.56 29.42
N GLY A 132 -10.78 6.83 30.27
CA GLY A 132 -11.94 5.95 30.45
C GLY A 132 -12.67 5.71 29.12
N ARG A 133 -12.81 6.75 28.32
CA ARG A 133 -13.39 6.66 26.96
C ARG A 133 -12.68 5.67 26.05
N LEU A 134 -11.36 5.46 26.20
CA LEU A 134 -10.64 4.45 25.40
C LEU A 134 -11.10 3.03 25.71
N TYR A 135 -11.50 2.76 26.95
CA TYR A 135 -11.96 1.44 27.39
C TYR A 135 -13.47 1.28 27.28
N ASP A 136 -14.22 2.38 27.38
CA ASP A 136 -15.69 2.35 27.38
C ASP A 136 -16.27 2.37 25.98
N THR A 137 -15.54 2.92 25.00
CA THR A 137 -16.02 3.02 23.61
C THR A 137 -15.43 1.95 22.70
N ARG A 138 -16.21 1.55 21.69
CA ARG A 138 -15.73 0.62 20.65
C ARG A 138 -14.53 1.19 19.89
N ASP A 139 -14.60 2.46 19.48
CA ASP A 139 -13.53 3.09 18.71
C ASP A 139 -12.24 3.23 19.53
N GLY A 140 -12.39 3.50 20.84
CA GLY A 140 -11.29 3.49 21.79
C GLY A 140 -10.61 2.13 21.90
N ARG A 141 -11.40 1.06 22.07
CA ARG A 141 -10.88 -0.32 22.12
C ARG A 141 -10.16 -0.70 20.82
N LEU A 142 -10.70 -0.32 19.67
CA LEU A 142 -10.05 -0.55 18.37
C LEU A 142 -8.73 0.24 18.24
N ALA A 143 -8.69 1.48 18.73
CA ALA A 143 -7.45 2.27 18.76
C ALA A 143 -6.39 1.63 19.67
N LEU A 144 -6.78 1.11 20.83
CA LEU A 144 -5.88 0.35 21.71
C LEU A 144 -5.36 -0.92 21.03
N VAL A 145 -6.20 -1.66 20.29
CA VAL A 145 -5.77 -2.84 19.52
C VAL A 145 -4.68 -2.46 18.52
N GLU A 146 -4.85 -1.35 17.79
CA GLU A 146 -3.84 -0.90 16.81
C GLU A 146 -2.52 -0.50 17.44
N VAL A 147 -2.56 0.26 18.54
CA VAL A 147 -1.34 0.63 19.29
C VAL A 147 -0.58 -0.63 19.73
N ASN A 148 -1.28 -1.56 20.39
CA ASN A 148 -0.67 -2.80 20.86
C ASN A 148 -0.17 -3.67 19.71
N ALA A 149 -0.90 -3.72 18.59
CA ALA A 149 -0.49 -4.47 17.42
C ALA A 149 0.75 -3.89 16.75
N PHE A 150 0.90 -2.56 16.65
CA PHE A 150 2.14 -1.96 16.14
C PHE A 150 3.35 -2.24 17.06
N ILE A 151 3.16 -2.21 18.38
CA ILE A 151 4.21 -2.59 19.35
C ILE A 151 4.59 -4.06 19.14
N ALA A 152 3.62 -4.96 19.07
CA ALA A 152 3.85 -6.38 18.81
C ALA A 152 4.56 -6.61 17.47
N ALA A 153 4.18 -5.88 16.41
CA ALA A 153 4.84 -5.94 15.11
C ALA A 153 6.30 -5.46 15.18
N ALA A 154 6.59 -4.40 15.93
CA ALA A 154 7.95 -3.91 16.17
C ALA A 154 8.83 -4.95 16.89
N LEU A 155 8.26 -5.64 17.88
CA LEU A 155 8.93 -6.73 18.60
C LEU A 155 9.18 -7.92 17.67
N CYS A 156 8.16 -8.37 16.93
CA CYS A 156 8.27 -9.43 15.93
C CYS A 156 9.35 -9.15 14.88
N ALA A 157 9.43 -7.89 14.40
CA ALA A 157 10.42 -7.47 13.40
C ALA A 157 11.88 -7.52 13.91
N ARG A 158 12.09 -7.54 15.23
CA ARG A 158 13.42 -7.70 15.85
C ARG A 158 13.80 -9.15 16.13
N THR A 159 12.87 -10.09 15.98
CA THR A 159 13.15 -11.52 16.17
C THR A 159 13.81 -12.14 14.94
N ARG A 160 14.38 -13.34 15.08
CA ARG A 160 14.85 -14.16 13.95
C ARG A 160 13.72 -14.66 13.04
N ARG A 161 12.45 -14.45 13.39
CA ARG A 161 11.26 -14.91 12.65
C ARG A 161 10.34 -13.73 12.33
N PRO A 162 10.74 -12.79 11.46
CA PRO A 162 9.94 -11.61 11.12
C PRO A 162 8.56 -11.95 10.52
N GLY A 163 8.38 -13.16 10.00
CA GLY A 163 7.07 -13.65 9.53
C GLY A 163 5.98 -13.73 10.61
N THR A 164 6.36 -13.73 11.90
CA THR A 164 5.42 -13.67 13.03
C THR A 164 4.68 -12.33 13.10
N ALA A 165 5.22 -11.26 12.50
CA ALA A 165 4.55 -9.96 12.41
C ALA A 165 3.24 -10.01 11.60
N ALA A 166 2.97 -11.08 10.84
CA ALA A 166 1.73 -11.20 10.09
C ALA A 166 0.47 -11.17 10.98
N LEU A 167 0.54 -11.71 12.19
CA LEU A 167 -0.57 -11.71 13.14
C LEU A 167 -0.92 -10.29 13.63
N PRO A 168 0.02 -9.51 14.20
CA PRO A 168 -0.30 -8.14 14.60
C PRO A 168 -0.70 -7.25 13.42
N LEU A 169 -0.10 -7.43 12.24
CA LEU A 169 -0.52 -6.68 11.05
C LEU A 169 -1.96 -7.02 10.63
N ALA A 170 -2.38 -8.29 10.75
CA ALA A 170 -3.77 -8.67 10.50
C ALA A 170 -4.72 -8.06 11.54
N ALA A 171 -4.30 -7.95 12.81
CA ALA A 171 -5.09 -7.29 13.85
C ALA A 171 -5.33 -5.80 13.54
N ILE A 172 -4.31 -5.08 13.02
CA ILE A 172 -4.45 -3.68 12.58
C ILE A 172 -5.48 -3.57 11.45
N VAL A 173 -5.40 -4.45 10.45
CA VAL A 173 -6.35 -4.43 9.31
C VAL A 173 -7.78 -4.73 9.78
N ALA A 174 -7.95 -5.68 10.70
CA ALA A 174 -9.25 -5.99 11.28
C ALA A 174 -9.80 -4.82 12.11
N ALA A 175 -8.96 -4.15 12.90
CA ALA A 175 -9.36 -3.01 13.69
C ALA A 175 -9.83 -1.84 12.81
N GLU A 176 -9.07 -1.50 11.76
CA GLU A 176 -9.45 -0.47 10.79
C GLU A 176 -10.73 -0.83 10.03
N ALA A 177 -10.87 -2.10 9.63
CA ALA A 177 -12.06 -2.57 8.92
C ALA A 177 -13.33 -2.45 9.76
N LEU A 178 -13.24 -2.80 11.05
CA LEU A 178 -14.34 -2.64 12.00
C LEU A 178 -14.63 -1.18 12.32
N ARG A 179 -13.59 -0.33 12.41
CA ARG A 179 -13.76 1.10 12.68
C ARG A 179 -14.44 1.81 11.51
N ALA A 180 -14.14 1.42 10.27
CA ALA A 180 -14.69 2.05 9.08
C ALA A 180 -16.22 1.87 8.91
N HIS A 181 -16.82 0.91 9.62
CA HIS A 181 -18.26 0.61 9.54
C HIS A 181 -18.85 0.42 10.95
N PRO A 182 -19.29 1.51 11.60
CA PRO A 182 -19.95 1.46 12.89
C PRO A 182 -21.23 0.61 12.88
N PRO A 183 -21.62 0.00 14.02
CA PRO A 183 -22.82 -0.83 14.11
C PRO A 183 -24.15 -0.14 13.76
N VAL A 184 -24.16 1.19 13.73
CA VAL A 184 -25.32 2.02 13.37
C VAL A 184 -25.55 2.09 11.85
N GLU A 185 -24.58 1.68 11.03
CA GLU A 185 -24.75 1.62 9.57
C GLU A 185 -25.58 0.40 9.15
N ASP A 186 -26.25 0.51 8.00
CA ASP A 186 -26.89 -0.63 7.36
C ASP A 186 -25.85 -1.66 6.87
N SER A 187 -26.04 -2.92 7.27
CA SER A 187 -25.16 -4.05 6.94
C SER A 187 -23.67 -3.81 7.28
N PRO A 188 -23.34 -3.51 8.56
CA PRO A 188 -22.00 -3.05 8.95
C PRO A 188 -20.94 -4.16 8.84
N LEU A 189 -21.35 -5.42 9.00
CA LEU A 189 -20.48 -6.59 8.83
C LEU A 189 -20.05 -6.77 7.37
N VAL A 190 -20.95 -6.50 6.41
CA VAL A 190 -20.62 -6.56 4.98
C VAL A 190 -19.64 -5.45 4.64
N GLY A 191 -19.87 -4.22 5.11
CA GLY A 191 -18.92 -3.12 4.96
C GLY A 191 -17.55 -3.43 5.56
N SER A 192 -17.52 -3.93 6.79
CA SER A 192 -16.28 -4.32 7.47
C SER A 192 -15.54 -5.41 6.68
N GLY A 193 -16.25 -6.43 6.20
CA GLY A 193 -15.66 -7.50 5.39
C GLY A 193 -15.05 -7.00 4.08
N LEU A 194 -15.73 -6.09 3.39
CA LEU A 194 -15.19 -5.47 2.17
C LEU A 194 -13.95 -4.63 2.46
N THR A 195 -13.99 -3.81 3.50
CA THR A 195 -12.86 -2.97 3.91
C THR A 195 -11.67 -3.83 4.33
N LEU A 196 -11.90 -4.93 5.06
CA LEU A 196 -10.87 -5.90 5.44
C LEU A 196 -10.14 -6.45 4.22
N VAL A 197 -10.89 -6.94 3.22
CA VAL A 197 -10.31 -7.48 1.99
C VAL A 197 -9.61 -6.37 1.19
N HIS A 198 -10.26 -5.22 1.03
CA HIS A 198 -9.74 -4.08 0.27
C HIS A 198 -8.41 -3.57 0.85
N LEU A 199 -8.38 -3.32 2.16
CA LEU A 199 -7.20 -2.84 2.88
C LEU A 199 -6.08 -3.88 2.88
N THR A 200 -6.40 -5.15 3.12
CA THR A 200 -5.41 -6.24 3.05
C THR A 200 -4.76 -6.32 1.67
N CYS A 201 -5.58 -6.32 0.61
CA CYS A 201 -5.09 -6.38 -0.74
C CYS A 201 -4.29 -5.13 -1.11
N GLY A 202 -4.76 -3.93 -0.73
CA GLY A 202 -4.05 -2.67 -0.93
C GLY A 202 -2.68 -2.65 -0.24
N ALA A 203 -2.61 -3.06 1.02
CA ALA A 203 -1.38 -3.12 1.80
C ALA A 203 -0.37 -4.13 1.21
N LEU A 204 -0.83 -5.32 0.83
CA LEU A 204 0.01 -6.32 0.15
C LEU A 204 0.51 -5.84 -1.21
N TRP A 205 -0.34 -5.12 -1.94
CA TRP A 205 -0.03 -4.63 -3.27
C TRP A 205 0.98 -3.48 -3.22
N VAL A 206 0.69 -2.39 -2.52
CA VAL A 206 1.59 -1.22 -2.37
C VAL A 206 2.88 -1.63 -1.65
N GLY A 207 2.75 -2.30 -0.51
CA GLY A 207 3.87 -2.76 0.29
C GLY A 207 4.76 -3.76 -0.45
N GLY A 208 4.13 -4.74 -1.12
CA GLY A 208 4.82 -5.74 -1.91
C GLY A 208 5.61 -5.12 -3.06
N LEU A 209 5.04 -4.14 -3.77
CA LEU A 209 5.75 -3.41 -4.84
C LEU A 209 7.01 -2.74 -4.29
N LEU A 210 6.88 -1.98 -3.21
CA LEU A 210 8.00 -1.28 -2.58
C LEU A 210 9.11 -2.27 -2.18
N ALA A 211 8.75 -3.37 -1.52
CA ALA A 211 9.71 -4.37 -1.06
C ALA A 211 10.39 -5.12 -2.22
N VAL A 212 9.64 -5.48 -3.27
CA VAL A 212 10.19 -6.11 -4.48
C VAL A 212 11.11 -5.16 -5.23
N LEU A 213 10.76 -3.88 -5.37
CA LEU A 213 11.65 -2.89 -5.98
C LEU A 213 12.97 -2.73 -5.21
N ARG A 214 12.92 -2.83 -3.87
CA ARG A 214 14.12 -2.81 -3.04
C ARG A 214 14.98 -4.07 -3.23
N LEU A 215 14.35 -5.25 -3.36
CA LEU A 215 15.04 -6.50 -3.71
C LEU A 215 15.71 -6.41 -5.08
N LEU A 216 14.98 -5.95 -6.10
CA LEU A 216 15.51 -5.77 -7.45
C LEU A 216 16.73 -4.85 -7.47
N ARG A 217 16.67 -3.72 -6.75
CA ARG A 217 17.83 -2.81 -6.64
C ARG A 217 19.04 -3.48 -6.00
N ARG A 218 18.83 -4.31 -4.98
CA ARG A 218 19.88 -5.04 -4.26
C ARG A 218 20.49 -6.15 -5.12
N TRP A 219 19.67 -6.89 -5.86
CA TRP A 219 20.07 -8.07 -6.63
C TRP A 219 20.46 -7.76 -8.08
N ARG A 220 20.29 -6.51 -8.53
CA ARG A 220 20.51 -6.11 -9.94
C ARG A 220 21.85 -6.54 -10.54
N VAL A 221 22.92 -6.60 -9.73
CA VAL A 221 24.28 -6.94 -10.18
C VAL A 221 24.60 -8.39 -9.87
N THR A 222 24.26 -8.85 -8.66
CA THR A 222 24.75 -10.13 -8.14
C THR A 222 23.83 -11.31 -8.48
N HIS A 223 22.51 -11.08 -8.56
CA HIS A 223 21.51 -12.13 -8.79
C HIS A 223 20.35 -11.62 -9.68
N PRO A 224 20.65 -11.16 -10.91
CA PRO A 224 19.66 -10.53 -11.79
C PRO A 224 18.50 -11.48 -12.14
N GLU A 225 18.77 -12.77 -12.32
CA GLU A 225 17.76 -13.78 -12.66
C GLU A 225 16.77 -14.01 -11.51
N ALA A 226 17.28 -14.15 -10.28
CA ALA A 226 16.43 -14.25 -9.08
C ALA A 226 15.55 -13.00 -8.90
N GLY A 227 16.10 -11.82 -9.24
CA GLY A 227 15.34 -10.57 -9.25
C GLY A 227 14.16 -10.61 -10.23
N VAL A 228 14.40 -11.01 -11.48
CA VAL A 228 13.34 -11.13 -12.50
C VAL A 228 12.29 -12.17 -12.08
N ALA A 229 12.71 -13.30 -11.53
CA ALA A 229 11.81 -14.34 -11.04
C ALA A 229 10.89 -13.83 -9.91
N VAL A 230 11.44 -13.13 -8.91
CA VAL A 230 10.63 -12.53 -7.83
C VAL A 230 9.64 -11.51 -8.39
N LEU A 231 10.08 -10.64 -9.31
CA LEU A 231 9.18 -9.64 -9.91
C LEU A 231 8.05 -10.29 -10.70
N GLY A 232 8.33 -11.38 -11.43
CA GLY A 232 7.29 -12.14 -12.14
C GLY A 232 6.28 -12.81 -11.21
N LEU A 233 6.75 -13.41 -10.10
CA LEU A 233 5.85 -13.98 -9.09
C LEU A 233 4.99 -12.88 -8.44
N TYR A 234 5.59 -11.73 -8.11
CA TYR A 234 4.87 -10.60 -7.55
C TYR A 234 3.82 -10.09 -8.53
N ALA A 235 4.16 -9.92 -9.80
CA ALA A 235 3.25 -9.44 -10.83
C ALA A 235 2.01 -10.34 -10.99
N ARG A 236 2.18 -11.67 -10.89
CA ARG A 236 1.05 -12.62 -10.91
C ARG A 236 0.12 -12.43 -9.71
N VAL A 237 0.67 -12.24 -8.52
CA VAL A 237 -0.11 -12.00 -7.30
C VAL A 237 -0.75 -10.60 -7.34
N ALA A 238 0.00 -9.60 -7.79
CA ALA A 238 -0.44 -8.21 -7.90
C ALA A 238 -1.66 -8.05 -8.80
N ALA A 239 -1.76 -8.84 -9.88
CA ALA A 239 -2.95 -8.87 -10.72
C ALA A 239 -4.20 -9.36 -9.96
N VAL A 240 -4.07 -10.40 -9.14
CA VAL A 240 -5.17 -10.92 -8.31
C VAL A 240 -5.55 -9.92 -7.21
N LEU A 241 -4.56 -9.35 -6.54
CA LEU A 241 -4.78 -8.32 -5.51
C LEU A 241 -5.49 -7.11 -6.10
N PHE A 242 -5.07 -6.65 -7.28
CA PHE A 242 -5.70 -5.53 -7.97
C PHE A 242 -7.15 -5.82 -8.36
N ALA A 243 -7.44 -7.02 -8.89
CA ALA A 243 -8.80 -7.44 -9.16
C ALA A 243 -9.67 -7.42 -7.89
N ALA A 244 -9.15 -7.94 -6.76
CA ALA A 244 -9.85 -7.93 -5.48
C ALA A 244 -10.11 -6.52 -4.95
N ILE A 245 -9.12 -5.61 -5.03
CA ILE A 245 -9.27 -4.18 -4.67
C ILE A 245 -10.38 -3.53 -5.50
N THR A 246 -10.41 -3.81 -6.81
CA THR A 246 -11.45 -3.28 -7.68
C THR A 246 -12.83 -3.81 -7.31
N VAL A 247 -12.99 -5.13 -7.20
CA VAL A 247 -14.28 -5.74 -6.86
C VAL A 247 -14.80 -5.22 -5.52
N THR A 248 -13.95 -5.19 -4.49
CA THR A 248 -14.32 -4.69 -3.16
C THR A 248 -14.63 -3.20 -3.16
N GLY A 249 -13.87 -2.39 -3.91
CA GLY A 249 -14.11 -0.95 -4.05
C GLY A 249 -15.42 -0.65 -4.80
N THR A 250 -15.70 -1.39 -5.87
CA THR A 250 -16.94 -1.28 -6.64
C THR A 250 -18.14 -1.73 -5.80
N PHE A 251 -18.05 -2.86 -5.10
CA PHE A 251 -19.16 -3.32 -4.28
C PHE A 251 -19.40 -2.42 -3.06
N SER A 252 -18.33 -1.88 -2.44
CA SER A 252 -18.46 -0.88 -1.37
C SER A 252 -19.13 0.41 -1.84
N THR A 253 -18.92 0.77 -3.10
CA THR A 253 -19.55 1.91 -3.76
C THR A 253 -21.02 1.63 -4.03
N LEU A 254 -21.33 0.52 -4.70
CA LEU A 254 -22.70 0.13 -5.06
C LEU A 254 -23.60 -0.05 -3.82
N ARG A 255 -23.05 -0.56 -2.71
CA ARG A 255 -23.78 -0.70 -1.44
C ARG A 255 -24.34 0.64 -0.93
N ARG A 256 -23.69 1.76 -1.27
CA ARG A 256 -24.07 3.10 -0.82
C ARG A 256 -25.09 3.78 -1.74
N MET A 257 -25.50 3.12 -2.83
CA MET A 257 -26.43 3.66 -3.83
C MET A 257 -27.78 2.92 -3.79
N PRO A 258 -28.92 3.62 -3.75
CA PRO A 258 -30.24 3.00 -3.88
C PRO A 258 -30.38 2.28 -5.24
N PRO A 259 -30.90 1.02 -5.30
CA PRO A 259 -31.00 0.24 -6.54
C PRO A 259 -31.77 0.93 -7.68
N SER A 260 -32.74 1.77 -7.33
CA SER A 260 -33.61 2.50 -8.26
C SER A 260 -32.93 3.66 -9.00
N THR A 261 -31.78 4.15 -8.51
CA THR A 261 -31.07 5.31 -9.08
C THR A 261 -29.69 4.95 -9.62
N VAL A 262 -29.30 3.67 -9.61
CA VAL A 262 -27.94 3.23 -9.96
C VAL A 262 -27.58 3.56 -11.40
N ALA A 263 -28.50 3.36 -12.35
CA ALA A 263 -28.23 3.60 -13.78
C ALA A 263 -27.99 5.08 -14.08
N ASP A 264 -28.86 5.97 -13.58
CA ASP A 264 -28.73 7.43 -13.75
C ASP A 264 -27.54 7.98 -12.97
N GLN A 265 -27.29 7.49 -11.75
CA GLN A 265 -26.11 7.91 -10.99
C GLN A 265 -24.80 7.43 -11.59
N LEU A 266 -24.77 6.28 -12.28
CA LEU A 266 -23.54 5.78 -12.93
C LEU A 266 -23.11 6.63 -14.13
N THR A 267 -24.06 7.17 -14.90
CA THR A 267 -23.77 7.89 -16.16
C THR A 267 -23.75 9.40 -15.96
N GLU A 268 -24.64 9.95 -15.13
CA GLU A 268 -24.79 11.40 -14.99
C GLU A 268 -23.85 12.00 -13.94
N THR A 269 -23.52 11.25 -12.88
CA THR A 269 -22.64 11.76 -11.82
C THR A 269 -21.16 11.58 -12.15
N ALA A 270 -20.33 12.55 -11.74
CA ALA A 270 -18.87 12.44 -11.85
C ALA A 270 -18.32 11.20 -11.11
N TYR A 271 -19.02 10.75 -10.07
CA TYR A 271 -18.72 9.57 -9.28
C TYR A 271 -18.94 8.26 -10.06
N GLY A 272 -20.09 8.16 -10.75
CA GLY A 272 -20.39 7.05 -11.64
C GLY A 272 -19.41 6.91 -12.81
N ARG A 273 -19.05 8.03 -13.43
CA ARG A 273 -18.03 8.08 -14.50
C ARG A 273 -16.64 7.67 -14.00
N ALA A 274 -16.25 8.06 -12.79
CA ALA A 274 -14.99 7.63 -12.18
C ALA A 274 -14.98 6.12 -11.88
N LEU A 275 -16.11 5.57 -11.42
CA LEU A 275 -16.29 4.13 -11.22
C LEU A 275 -16.18 3.36 -12.54
N LEU A 276 -16.85 3.84 -13.60
CA LEU A 276 -16.77 3.29 -14.95
C LEU A 276 -15.34 3.32 -15.52
N ALA A 277 -14.63 4.43 -15.37
CA ALA A 277 -13.22 4.53 -15.77
C ALA A 277 -12.34 3.53 -15.01
N LYS A 278 -12.59 3.34 -13.71
CA LYS A 278 -11.87 2.37 -12.86
C LYS A 278 -12.15 0.93 -13.30
N VAL A 279 -13.40 0.59 -13.62
CA VAL A 279 -13.79 -0.74 -14.13
C VAL A 279 -13.24 -1.00 -15.53
N LEU A 280 -13.31 -0.02 -16.43
CA LEU A 280 -12.77 -0.13 -17.80
C LEU A 280 -11.25 -0.36 -17.79
N LEU A 281 -10.53 0.38 -16.94
CA LEU A 281 -9.09 0.19 -16.75
C LEU A 281 -8.77 -1.23 -16.28
N VAL A 282 -9.55 -1.75 -15.32
CA VAL A 282 -9.37 -3.11 -14.81
C VAL A 282 -9.64 -4.15 -15.88
N ALA A 283 -10.65 -3.94 -16.72
CA ALA A 283 -10.93 -4.79 -17.87
C ALA A 283 -9.76 -4.77 -18.87
N VAL A 284 -9.19 -3.60 -19.20
CA VAL A 284 -8.02 -3.49 -20.08
C VAL A 284 -6.82 -4.24 -19.51
N VAL A 285 -6.54 -4.08 -18.22
CA VAL A 285 -5.45 -4.80 -17.54
C VAL A 285 -5.67 -6.31 -17.56
N ALA A 286 -6.90 -6.78 -17.30
CA ALA A 286 -7.25 -8.19 -17.36
C ALA A 286 -7.06 -8.76 -18.78
N VAL A 287 -7.50 -8.05 -19.81
CA VAL A 287 -7.32 -8.43 -21.22
C VAL A 287 -5.84 -8.51 -21.58
N LEU A 288 -5.04 -7.49 -21.23
CA LEU A 288 -3.59 -7.51 -21.48
C LEU A 288 -2.89 -8.69 -20.79
N ALA A 289 -3.27 -9.01 -19.55
CA ALA A 289 -2.74 -10.15 -18.82
C ALA A 289 -3.13 -11.50 -19.46
N VAL A 290 -4.37 -11.63 -19.96
CA VAL A 290 -4.85 -12.81 -20.68
C VAL A 290 -4.13 -12.96 -22.03
N LEU A 291 -4.00 -11.88 -22.79
CA LEU A 291 -3.30 -11.88 -24.07
C LEU A 291 -1.82 -12.24 -23.92
N ALA A 292 -1.14 -11.74 -22.89
CA ALA A 292 0.23 -12.13 -22.56
C ALA A 292 0.34 -13.65 -22.28
N ARG A 293 -0.57 -14.20 -21.47
CA ARG A 293 -0.64 -15.65 -21.17
C ARG A 293 -0.96 -16.50 -22.41
N HIS A 294 -1.82 -16.01 -23.29
CA HIS A 294 -2.20 -16.71 -24.52
C HIS A 294 -1.05 -16.74 -25.53
N ARG A 295 -0.26 -15.66 -25.62
CA ARG A 295 0.93 -15.60 -26.47
C ARG A 295 2.01 -16.58 -26.01
N LEU A 296 2.24 -16.69 -24.70
CA LEU A 296 3.16 -17.66 -24.12
C LEU A 296 2.78 -19.12 -24.35
N ARG A 297 1.48 -19.45 -24.23
CA ARG A 297 0.99 -20.81 -24.47
C ARG A 297 1.18 -21.28 -25.91
N ARG A 298 1.31 -20.35 -26.87
CA ARG A 298 1.62 -20.66 -28.27
C ARG A 298 3.12 -20.81 -28.54
N SER A 299 3.99 -20.28 -27.68
CA SER A 299 5.44 -20.46 -27.74
C SER A 299 5.81 -21.68 -26.90
N GLY A 300 5.71 -22.87 -27.49
CA GLY A 300 5.74 -24.16 -26.79
C GLY A 300 7.07 -24.56 -26.16
N ASP A 301 7.50 -23.86 -25.11
CA ASP A 301 8.70 -24.24 -24.35
C ASP A 301 8.40 -24.44 -22.85
N ARG A 302 8.40 -25.71 -22.41
CA ARG A 302 8.01 -26.12 -21.05
C ARG A 302 9.06 -25.78 -19.99
N ALA A 303 10.29 -25.43 -20.38
CA ALA A 303 11.34 -24.97 -19.46
C ALA A 303 11.23 -23.46 -19.12
N SER A 304 10.51 -22.68 -19.91
CA SER A 304 10.28 -21.24 -19.72
C SER A 304 9.22 -20.92 -18.64
N ALA A 305 8.54 -21.93 -18.10
CA ALA A 305 7.46 -21.76 -17.10
C ALA A 305 7.92 -21.09 -15.78
N TYR A 306 9.23 -21.08 -15.49
CA TYR A 306 9.83 -20.45 -14.30
C TYR A 306 10.58 -19.15 -14.58
N ALA A 307 10.78 -18.76 -15.84
CA ALA A 307 11.43 -17.51 -16.21
C ALA A 307 10.41 -16.65 -16.98
N PRO A 308 9.78 -15.66 -16.33
CA PRO A 308 8.93 -14.74 -17.06
C PRO A 308 9.78 -14.02 -18.11
N ALA A 309 9.32 -14.00 -19.36
CA ALA A 309 9.94 -13.20 -20.41
C ALA A 309 10.04 -11.76 -19.91
N ARG A 310 11.23 -11.16 -19.96
CA ARG A 310 11.52 -9.82 -19.39
C ARG A 310 10.47 -8.77 -19.80
N GLY A 311 9.87 -8.92 -20.97
CA GLY A 311 8.76 -8.10 -21.46
C GLY A 311 7.46 -8.18 -20.63
N GLU A 312 7.08 -9.35 -20.12
CA GLU A 312 5.89 -9.51 -19.25
C GLU A 312 6.06 -8.87 -17.90
N VAL A 313 7.26 -8.99 -17.36
CA VAL A 313 7.65 -8.40 -16.09
C VAL A 313 7.66 -6.87 -16.18
N ILE A 314 8.15 -6.32 -17.30
CA ILE A 314 8.12 -4.89 -17.58
C ILE A 314 6.69 -4.42 -17.81
N ALA A 315 5.90 -5.11 -18.63
CA ALA A 315 4.52 -4.74 -18.93
C ALA A 315 3.63 -4.78 -17.67
N LEU A 316 3.74 -5.84 -16.85
CA LEU A 316 3.01 -5.94 -15.59
C LEU A 316 3.51 -4.92 -14.56
N GLY A 317 4.82 -4.64 -14.53
CA GLY A 317 5.39 -3.58 -13.69
C GLY A 317 4.88 -2.18 -14.07
N VAL A 318 4.77 -1.91 -15.38
CA VAL A 318 4.20 -0.67 -15.93
C VAL A 318 2.71 -0.56 -15.60
N VAL A 319 1.95 -1.65 -15.79
CA VAL A 319 0.52 -1.71 -15.45
C VAL A 319 0.29 -1.48 -13.95
N VAL A 320 1.12 -2.07 -13.10
CA VAL A 320 1.08 -1.86 -11.64
C VAL A 320 1.41 -0.40 -11.29
N ALA A 321 2.45 0.18 -11.92
CA ALA A 321 2.81 1.57 -11.71
C ALA A 321 1.72 2.56 -12.19
N LEU A 322 1.11 2.30 -13.34
CA LEU A 322 -0.01 3.09 -13.88
C LEU A 322 -1.25 2.96 -13.00
N SER A 323 -1.56 1.75 -12.52
CA SER A 323 -2.65 1.54 -11.57
C SER A 323 -2.41 2.26 -10.24
N ALA A 324 -1.15 2.35 -9.78
CA ALA A 324 -0.80 3.04 -8.53
C ALA A 324 -1.01 4.54 -8.65
N LEU A 325 -0.60 5.08 -9.80
CA LEU A 325 -0.79 6.48 -10.14
C LEU A 325 -2.28 6.84 -10.25
N LEU A 326 -3.10 5.96 -10.82
CA LEU A 326 -4.55 6.17 -10.98
C LEU A 326 -5.34 5.95 -9.69
N THR A 327 -4.86 5.11 -8.76
CA THR A 327 -5.49 4.91 -7.44
C THR A 327 -5.23 6.09 -6.49
N ALA A 328 -4.22 6.91 -6.80
CA ALA A 328 -3.89 8.12 -6.05
C ALA A 328 -4.72 9.35 -6.47
N VAL A 329 -5.70 9.23 -7.38
CA VAL A 329 -6.57 10.37 -7.73
C VAL A 329 -7.70 10.44 -6.69
N PRO A 330 -7.79 11.50 -5.87
CA PRO A 330 -8.81 11.60 -4.84
C PRO A 330 -10.19 11.80 -5.46
N VAL A 331 -11.19 11.13 -4.88
CA VAL A 331 -12.60 11.22 -5.28
C VAL A 331 -13.17 12.53 -4.75
N PRO A 332 -13.88 13.34 -5.55
CA PRO A 332 -14.66 14.44 -5.02
C PRO A 332 -15.92 13.86 -4.37
N ILE A 333 -15.99 13.95 -3.04
CA ILE A 333 -17.20 13.65 -2.27
C ILE A 333 -17.97 14.97 -2.17
N ARG A 334 -19.22 14.99 -2.64
CA ARG A 334 -20.20 16.01 -2.25
C ARG A 334 -21.11 15.37 -1.21
N TRP A 335 -21.39 16.10 -0.14
CA TRP A 335 -22.45 15.73 0.79
C TRP A 335 -23.80 16.13 0.18
#